data_AF-A0A6G3MLN7-F1
#
_entry.id   AF-A0A6G3MLN7-F1
#
_cell.length_a   1.000
_cell.length_b   1.000
_cell.length_c   1.000
_cell.angle_alpha   90.00
_cell.angle_beta   90.00
_cell.angle_gamma   90.00
#
_symmetry.space_group_name_H-M   'P 1'
#
loop_
_entity.id
_entity.type
_entity.pdbx_description
1 polymer ?
#
loop_
_entity_poly.entity_id
_entity_poly.type
_entity_poly.pdbx_seq_one_letter_code
_entity_poly.pdbx_strand_id
1 'polypeptide(L)'
;MQIHHETEEDSSKDVFISNFYRSCLIVNFVVTIKSTNEDFNTIGIKGYGTYILHYRYATRLYAISVVDVLPHTISSVYFCYDPEFKMLNLGLISALLEIYLTKLLNTCSKNIIYYSLGYYIKNCPKMAYKSQYQPSFILCPVTLKWVWFEKCDKEFDLTKYNRLDT
;
A
#
# COMPACT_ATOMS: atom_id res chain seq x y z
N MET A 1 6.07 -10.69 -43.69
CA MET A 1 5.52 -9.31 -43.73
C MET A 1 4.30 -9.33 -42.82
N GLN A 2 4.31 -8.55 -41.73
CA GLN A 2 3.29 -8.48 -40.67
C GLN A 2 1.86 -8.24 -41.23
N ILE A 3 0.75 -8.46 -40.51
CA ILE A 3 0.33 -7.73 -39.30
C ILE A 3 -0.70 -8.55 -38.49
N HIS A 4 -0.55 -8.52 -37.16
CA HIS A 4 -1.42 -9.06 -36.13
C HIS A 4 -2.80 -8.38 -36.13
N HIS A 5 -3.89 -9.15 -36.01
CA HIS A 5 -5.21 -8.63 -35.69
C HIS A 5 -5.28 -8.29 -34.19
N GLU A 6 -5.30 -7.00 -33.87
CA GLU A 6 -5.74 -6.49 -32.57
C GLU A 6 -7.29 -6.58 -32.51
N THR A 7 -7.81 -7.25 -31.48
CA THR A 7 -9.25 -7.29 -31.18
C THR A 7 -9.64 -6.12 -30.28
N GLU A 8 -10.84 -5.55 -30.50
CA GLU A 8 -11.35 -4.34 -29.81
C GLU A 8 -11.37 -4.42 -28.26
N GLU A 9 -11.35 -5.62 -27.67
CA GLU A 9 -11.28 -5.80 -26.21
C GLU A 9 -9.94 -5.34 -25.59
N ASP A 10 -8.81 -5.55 -26.28
CA ASP A 10 -7.48 -5.22 -25.78
C ASP A 10 -7.23 -3.70 -25.79
N SER A 11 -7.74 -3.01 -26.80
CA SER A 11 -7.80 -1.55 -26.87
C SER A 11 -8.49 -0.93 -25.65
N SER A 12 -9.61 -1.52 -25.18
CA SER A 12 -10.33 -1.01 -24.01
C SER A 12 -9.55 -1.21 -22.71
N LYS A 13 -8.81 -2.32 -22.59
CA LYS A 13 -7.97 -2.61 -21.43
C LYS A 13 -6.76 -1.71 -21.38
N ASP A 14 -6.05 -1.50 -22.48
CA ASP A 14 -4.88 -0.62 -22.51
C ASP A 14 -5.24 0.85 -22.29
N VAL A 15 -6.36 1.29 -22.87
CA VAL A 15 -6.93 2.61 -22.60
C VAL A 15 -7.37 2.71 -21.13
N PHE A 16 -8.00 1.66 -20.56
CA PHE A 16 -8.32 1.61 -19.14
C PHE A 16 -7.08 1.66 -18.27
N ILE A 17 -6.02 0.91 -18.58
CA ILE A 17 -4.78 0.87 -17.82
C ILE A 17 -4.12 2.25 -17.83
N SER A 18 -3.99 2.84 -19.02
CA SER A 18 -3.47 4.20 -19.19
C SER A 18 -4.30 5.24 -18.42
N ASN A 19 -5.62 5.14 -18.50
CA ASN A 19 -6.54 6.04 -17.80
C ASN A 19 -6.65 5.75 -16.30
N PHE A 20 -6.44 4.52 -15.85
CA PHE A 20 -6.42 4.11 -14.45
C PHE A 20 -5.17 4.64 -13.78
N TYR A 21 -3.99 4.53 -14.42
CA TYR A 21 -2.77 5.16 -13.92
C TYR A 21 -2.86 6.69 -13.92
N ARG A 22 -3.48 7.30 -14.95
CA ARG A 22 -3.72 8.76 -15.00
C ARG A 22 -4.78 9.23 -14.02
N SER A 23 -5.86 8.47 -13.82
CA SER A 23 -6.94 8.77 -12.88
C SER A 23 -6.62 8.34 -11.46
N CYS A 24 -5.60 7.51 -11.23
CA CYS A 24 -4.99 7.33 -9.91
C CYS A 24 -4.30 8.62 -9.41
N LEU A 25 -4.13 9.64 -10.26
CA LEU A 25 -3.77 11.00 -9.82
C LEU A 25 -5.01 11.82 -9.41
N ILE A 26 -6.20 11.40 -9.82
CA ILE A 26 -7.51 11.84 -9.33
C ILE A 26 -8.10 10.68 -8.52
N VAL A 27 -7.40 10.27 -7.46
CA VAL A 27 -8.04 9.40 -6.47
C VAL A 27 -9.18 10.23 -5.88
N ASN A 28 -10.40 10.00 -6.36
CA ASN A 28 -11.56 10.23 -5.53
C ASN A 28 -11.39 9.23 -4.39
N PHE A 29 -10.69 9.66 -3.33
CA PHE A 29 -10.64 9.00 -2.05
C PHE A 29 -12.06 9.06 -1.51
N VAL A 30 -12.93 8.20 -2.00
CA VAL A 30 -14.21 7.94 -1.35
C VAL A 30 -13.88 7.03 -0.17
N VAL A 31 -13.27 7.65 0.84
CA VAL A 31 -13.21 7.12 2.19
C VAL A 31 -14.62 7.24 2.72
N THR A 32 -15.42 6.20 2.55
CA THR A 32 -16.72 6.13 3.18
C THR A 32 -16.50 5.83 4.66
N ILE A 33 -16.29 6.86 5.48
CA ILE A 33 -16.39 6.72 6.93
C ILE A 33 -17.87 6.53 7.27
N LYS A 34 -18.23 5.42 7.91
CA LYS A 34 -19.43 5.38 8.75
C LYS A 34 -19.06 5.86 10.14
N SER A 35 -18.98 7.18 10.37
CA SER A 35 -19.16 7.72 11.73
C SER A 35 -19.39 9.22 11.77
N THR A 36 -20.19 9.57 12.77
CA THR A 36 -20.90 10.82 13.06
C THR A 36 -20.00 12.00 13.37
N ASN A 37 -20.36 13.14 12.77
CA ASN A 37 -20.07 14.54 13.11
C ASN A 37 -18.63 15.10 13.01
N GLU A 38 -18.62 16.28 12.37
CA GLU A 38 -17.69 17.42 12.37
C GLU A 38 -16.25 17.25 11.82
N ASP A 39 -16.12 17.78 10.60
CA ASP A 39 -15.02 18.37 9.83
C ASP A 39 -13.56 17.88 9.90
N PHE A 40 -13.11 17.31 8.76
CA PHE A 40 -11.80 17.56 8.11
C PHE A 40 -11.93 17.16 6.61
N ASN A 41 -12.14 18.14 5.71
CA ASN A 41 -12.05 17.98 4.24
C ASN A 41 -10.57 18.06 3.86
N THR A 42 -9.94 17.07 3.19
CA THR A 42 -10.13 16.73 1.76
C THR A 42 -10.06 15.22 1.46
N ILE A 43 -9.88 14.35 2.48
CA ILE A 43 -9.67 12.88 2.30
C ILE A 43 -10.67 12.07 3.12
N GLY A 44 -11.52 12.70 3.92
CA GLY A 44 -12.47 11.99 4.77
C GLY A 44 -11.76 11.04 5.74
N ILE A 45 -10.61 11.41 6.30
CA ILE A 45 -9.96 10.71 7.42
C ILE A 45 -10.02 11.64 8.62
N LYS A 46 -10.63 11.18 9.71
CA LYS A 46 -10.87 11.98 10.92
C LYS A 46 -10.25 11.29 12.13
N GLY A 47 -9.02 11.68 12.46
CA GLY A 47 -8.30 11.13 13.60
C GLY A 47 -7.85 9.68 13.39
N TYR A 48 -7.58 8.99 14.50
CA TYR A 48 -7.04 7.64 14.51
C TYR A 48 -8.15 6.59 14.42
N GLY A 49 -7.84 5.46 13.79
CA GLY A 49 -8.78 4.35 13.63
C GLY A 49 -8.59 3.57 12.34
N THR A 50 -9.50 2.63 12.10
CA THR A 50 -9.51 1.80 10.89
C THR A 50 -10.32 2.45 9.78
N TYR A 51 -9.76 2.47 8.58
CA TYR A 51 -10.36 3.05 7.39
C TYR A 51 -10.34 2.04 6.24
N ILE A 52 -11.36 2.12 5.39
CA ILE A 52 -11.44 1.34 4.16
C ILE A 52 -11.26 2.30 2.98
N LEU A 53 -10.19 2.09 2.23
CA LEU A 53 -9.89 2.79 0.99
C LEU A 53 -10.54 2.03 -0.16
N HIS A 54 -11.36 2.71 -0.96
CA HIS A 54 -11.96 2.14 -2.16
C HIS A 54 -11.21 2.61 -3.41
N TYR A 55 -10.78 1.66 -4.25
CA TYR A 55 -10.18 1.94 -5.55
C TYR A 55 -11.24 1.77 -6.62
N ARG A 56 -11.79 2.91 -7.08
CA ARG A 56 -12.87 2.96 -8.06
C ARG A 56 -12.43 3.68 -9.33
N TYR A 57 -12.95 3.21 -10.46
CA TYR A 57 -12.90 3.93 -11.72
C TYR A 57 -14.32 3.95 -12.31
N ALA A 58 -14.81 5.15 -12.62
CA ALA A 58 -16.23 5.40 -12.85
C ALA A 58 -17.08 4.81 -11.71
N THR A 59 -18.00 3.89 -12.02
CA THR A 59 -18.89 3.24 -11.05
C THR A 59 -18.36 1.90 -10.52
N ARG A 60 -17.33 1.33 -11.15
CA ARG A 60 -16.80 0.00 -10.81
C ARG A 60 -15.77 0.09 -9.68
N LEU A 61 -15.84 -0.86 -8.75
CA LEU A 61 -14.88 -1.05 -7.66
C LEU A 61 -13.89 -2.15 -8.07
N TYR A 62 -12.60 -1.86 -7.98
CA TYR A 62 -11.53 -2.74 -8.48
C TYR A 62 -10.67 -3.30 -7.34
N ALA A 63 -10.54 -2.54 -6.25
CA ALA A 63 -9.86 -2.99 -5.06
C ALA A 63 -10.38 -2.28 -3.81
N ILE A 64 -10.03 -2.85 -2.66
CA ILE A 64 -10.17 -2.25 -1.34
C ILE A 64 -8.87 -2.44 -0.55
N SER A 65 -8.50 -1.43 0.22
CA SER A 65 -7.45 -1.53 1.25
C SER A 65 -8.04 -1.19 2.60
N VAL A 66 -7.72 -1.98 3.62
CA VAL A 66 -8.04 -1.71 5.01
C VAL A 66 -6.77 -1.20 5.67
N VAL A 67 -6.82 0.02 6.17
CA VAL A 67 -5.67 0.70 6.79
C VAL A 67 -6.02 1.19 8.18
N ASP A 68 -5.08 1.06 9.12
CA ASP A 68 -5.18 1.70 10.43
C ASP A 68 -4.35 2.98 10.44
N VAL A 69 -4.97 4.09 10.79
CA VAL A 69 -4.29 5.37 11.05
C VAL A 69 -3.99 5.43 12.54
N LEU A 70 -2.71 5.41 12.89
CA LEU A 70 -2.20 5.43 14.25
C LEU A 70 -1.41 6.73 14.51
N PRO A 71 -1.09 7.07 15.77
CA PRO A 71 -0.43 8.33 16.10
C PRO A 71 0.86 8.63 15.33
N HIS A 72 1.63 7.60 14.97
CA HIS A 72 2.92 7.74 14.29
C HIS A 72 2.99 7.08 12.91
N THR A 73 2.00 6.27 12.54
CA THR A 73 2.11 5.39 11.37
C THR A 73 0.75 5.13 10.72
N ILE A 74 0.75 4.87 9.42
CA ILE A 74 -0.34 4.18 8.74
C ILE A 74 0.03 2.71 8.62
N SER A 75 -0.85 1.81 9.03
CA SER A 75 -0.65 0.36 8.92
C SER A 75 -1.54 -0.23 7.83
N SER A 76 -0.93 -0.87 6.84
CA SER A 76 -1.63 -1.66 5.84
C SER A 76 -2.07 -2.99 6.46
N VAL A 77 -3.38 -3.25 6.54
CA VAL A 77 -3.94 -4.42 7.22
C VAL A 77 -4.36 -5.49 6.23
N TYR A 78 -5.26 -5.13 5.31
CA TYR A 78 -5.76 -6.05 4.28
C TYR A 78 -5.85 -5.35 2.95
N PHE A 79 -5.51 -6.07 1.88
CA PHE A 79 -5.73 -5.61 0.52
C PHE A 79 -6.44 -6.70 -0.27
N CYS A 80 -7.53 -6.34 -0.93
CA CYS A 80 -8.31 -7.24 -1.76
C CYS A 80 -8.62 -6.56 -3.08
N TYR A 81 -8.53 -7.30 -4.19
CA TYR A 81 -8.77 -6.74 -5.51
C TYR A 81 -9.44 -7.77 -6.42
N ASP A 82 -10.08 -7.27 -7.46
CA ASP A 82 -10.73 -8.08 -8.49
C ASP A 82 -9.66 -8.84 -9.30
N PRO A 83 -9.68 -10.20 -9.32
CA PRO A 83 -8.67 -11.02 -9.99
C PRO A 83 -8.51 -10.75 -11.48
N GLU A 84 -9.53 -10.18 -12.15
CA GLU A 84 -9.46 -9.77 -13.56
C GLU A 84 -8.28 -8.80 -13.81
N PHE A 85 -7.88 -8.04 -12.78
CA PHE A 85 -6.83 -7.02 -12.85
C PHE A 85 -5.49 -7.48 -12.26
N LYS A 86 -5.27 -8.80 -12.14
CA LYS A 86 -4.02 -9.36 -11.59
C LYS A 86 -2.76 -8.84 -12.30
N MET A 87 -2.84 -8.55 -13.61
CA MET A 87 -1.72 -8.02 -14.40
C MET A 87 -1.25 -6.63 -13.96
N LEU A 88 -2.08 -5.87 -13.24
CA LEU A 88 -1.77 -4.49 -12.84
C LEU A 88 -0.98 -4.40 -11.53
N ASN A 89 -0.72 -5.53 -10.86
CA ASN A 89 -0.04 -5.55 -9.56
C ASN A 89 -0.63 -4.54 -8.57
N LEU A 90 -1.97 -4.52 -8.45
CA LEU A 90 -2.71 -3.52 -7.68
C LEU A 90 -2.24 -3.37 -6.21
N GLY A 91 -1.65 -4.42 -5.63
CA GLY A 91 -1.06 -4.35 -4.28
C GLY A 91 0.17 -3.41 -4.19
N LEU A 92 0.99 -3.35 -5.24
CA LEU A 92 2.11 -2.39 -5.31
C LEU A 92 1.58 -0.96 -5.43
N ILE A 93 0.56 -0.76 -6.27
CA ILE A 93 -0.12 0.54 -6.42
C ILE A 93 -0.74 0.97 -5.09
N SER A 94 -1.43 0.05 -4.39
CA SER A 94 -1.99 0.30 -3.05
C SER A 94 -0.92 0.79 -2.08
N ALA A 95 0.21 0.10 -2.00
CA ALA A 95 1.29 0.48 -1.11
C ALA A 95 1.87 1.87 -1.44
N LEU A 96 2.04 2.21 -2.72
CA LEU A 96 2.48 3.56 -3.12
C LEU A 96 1.47 4.65 -2.74
N LEU A 97 0.17 4.35 -2.91
CA LEU A 97 -0.90 5.27 -2.52
C LEU A 97 -1.01 5.42 -1.01
N GLU A 98 -0.80 4.37 -0.24
CA GLU A 98 -0.76 4.42 1.23
C GLU A 98 0.48 5.18 1.75
N ILE A 99 1.63 5.07 1.07
CA ILE A 99 2.80 5.92 1.34
C ILE A 99 2.47 7.39 1.04
N TYR A 100 1.82 7.67 -0.08
CA TYR A 100 1.38 9.03 -0.41
C TYR A 100 0.38 9.57 0.62
N LEU A 101 -0.56 8.74 1.05
CA LEU A 101 -1.52 9.05 2.11
C LEU A 101 -0.81 9.38 3.43
N THR A 102 0.24 8.63 3.78
CA THR A 102 1.08 8.90 4.96
C THR A 102 1.68 10.30 4.89
N LYS A 103 2.26 10.67 3.73
CA LYS A 103 2.81 12.01 3.51
C LYS A 103 1.74 13.10 3.58
N LEU A 104 0.55 12.82 3.06
CA LEU A 104 -0.55 13.77 3.06
C LEU A 104 -1.10 13.99 4.48
N LEU A 105 -1.33 12.92 5.25
CA LEU A 105 -1.73 13.00 6.65
C LEU A 105 -0.66 13.66 7.52
N ASN A 106 0.61 13.52 7.19
CA ASN A 106 1.70 14.22 7.88
C ASN A 106 1.54 15.76 7.84
N THR A 107 0.95 16.30 6.76
CA THR A 107 0.69 17.75 6.64
C THR A 107 -0.32 18.26 7.67
N CYS A 108 -1.25 17.39 8.12
CA CYS A 108 -2.24 17.69 9.14
C CYS A 108 -1.78 17.27 10.55
N SER A 109 -1.05 16.16 10.65
CA SER A 109 -0.54 15.59 11.91
C SER A 109 0.92 15.17 11.73
N LYS A 110 1.84 16.05 12.14
CA LYS A 110 3.29 15.90 11.95
C LYS A 110 3.90 14.63 12.54
N ASN A 111 3.20 13.95 13.45
CA ASN A 111 3.67 12.71 14.08
C ASN A 111 3.54 11.49 13.16
N ILE A 112 2.64 11.51 12.17
CA ILE A 112 2.43 10.39 11.25
C ILE A 112 3.54 10.44 10.19
N ILE A 113 4.61 9.68 10.40
CA ILE A 113 5.82 9.70 9.55
C ILE A 113 6.21 8.32 9.03
N TYR A 114 5.56 7.26 9.53
CA TYR A 114 5.84 5.89 9.15
C TYR A 114 4.69 5.25 8.36
N TYR A 115 5.05 4.29 7.53
CA TYR A 115 4.12 3.41 6.85
C TYR A 115 4.51 1.96 7.13
N SER A 116 3.61 1.21 7.74
CA SER A 116 3.81 -0.18 8.13
C SER A 116 3.16 -1.12 7.13
N LEU A 117 3.98 -1.95 6.48
CA LEU A 117 3.52 -3.03 5.60
C LEU A 117 3.20 -4.32 6.36
N GLY A 118 3.29 -4.32 7.68
CA GLY A 118 3.11 -5.51 8.52
C GLY A 118 4.28 -6.50 8.42
N TYR A 119 4.00 -7.79 8.69
CA TYR A 119 5.04 -8.83 8.78
C TYR A 119 5.83 -9.02 7.48
N TYR A 120 7.13 -9.30 7.64
CA TYR A 120 8.05 -9.63 6.56
C TYR A 120 8.70 -10.99 6.81
N ILE A 121 8.68 -11.84 5.79
CA ILE A 121 9.34 -13.15 5.77
C ILE A 121 10.21 -13.20 4.51
N LYS A 122 11.54 -13.17 4.66
CA LYS A 122 12.51 -13.08 3.56
C LYS A 122 12.26 -14.12 2.46
N ASN A 123 12.03 -15.37 2.86
CA ASN A 123 11.88 -16.50 1.94
C ASN A 123 10.42 -16.71 1.46
N CYS A 124 9.53 -15.73 1.63
CA CYS A 124 8.16 -15.81 1.14
C CYS A 124 7.99 -14.99 -0.14
N PRO A 125 7.73 -15.61 -1.32
CA PRO A 125 7.56 -14.87 -2.57
C PRO A 125 6.44 -13.82 -2.51
N LYS A 126 5.38 -14.07 -1.73
CA LYS A 126 4.28 -13.11 -1.52
C LYS A 126 4.68 -11.87 -0.73
N MET A 127 5.80 -11.89 -0.01
CA MET A 127 6.29 -10.77 0.80
C MET A 127 7.58 -10.14 0.26
N ALA A 128 8.17 -10.71 -0.79
CA ALA A 128 9.41 -10.24 -1.39
C ALA A 128 9.33 -8.78 -1.86
N TYR A 129 8.15 -8.28 -2.22
CA TYR A 129 7.97 -6.89 -2.63
C TYR A 129 8.20 -5.89 -1.48
N LYS A 130 8.02 -6.29 -0.21
CA LYS A 130 8.11 -5.37 0.93
C LYS A 130 9.55 -4.86 1.16
N SER A 131 10.55 -5.67 0.84
CA SER A 131 11.97 -5.28 0.98
C SER A 131 12.41 -4.24 -0.05
N GLN A 132 11.63 -4.06 -1.12
CA GLN A 132 11.93 -3.11 -2.18
C GLN A 132 11.63 -1.66 -1.78
N TYR A 133 10.82 -1.43 -0.73
CA TYR A 133 10.57 -0.10 -0.21
C TYR A 133 11.71 0.33 0.71
N GLN A 134 12.46 1.34 0.26
CA GLN A 134 13.60 1.90 0.99
C GLN A 134 13.47 3.43 1.08
N PRO A 135 13.99 4.05 2.16
CA PRO A 135 14.60 3.40 3.32
C PRO A 135 13.55 2.74 4.24
N SER A 136 13.87 1.60 4.85
CA SER A 136 12.95 0.90 5.76
C SER A 136 13.61 0.32 7.00
N PHE A 137 12.78 0.03 8.00
CA PHE A 137 13.17 -0.63 9.24
C PHE A 137 12.49 -1.99 9.33
N ILE A 138 13.13 -2.92 10.05
CA ILE A 138 12.53 -4.18 10.47
C ILE A 138 12.61 -4.31 12.00
N LEU A 139 11.62 -4.94 12.60
CA LEU A 139 11.63 -5.25 14.02
C LEU A 139 12.44 -6.53 14.28
N CYS A 140 13.49 -6.43 15.09
CA CYS A 140 14.23 -7.60 15.54
C CYS A 140 13.31 -8.50 16.38
N PRO A 141 13.13 -9.80 16.02
CA PRO A 141 12.21 -10.68 16.73
C PRO A 141 12.70 -11.07 18.14
N VAL A 142 14.00 -10.88 18.43
CA VAL A 142 14.61 -11.23 19.71
C VAL A 142 14.61 -10.04 20.67
N THR A 143 15.02 -8.86 20.20
CA THR A 143 15.19 -7.68 21.07
C THR A 143 14.07 -6.67 20.97
N LEU A 144 13.14 -6.84 20.02
CA LEU A 144 12.02 -5.94 19.77
C LEU A 144 12.47 -4.50 19.47
N LYS A 145 13.68 -4.36 18.92
CA LYS A 145 14.22 -3.08 18.45
C LYS A 145 14.05 -2.94 16.95
N TRP A 146 13.69 -1.75 16.52
CA TRP A 146 13.69 -1.39 15.10
C TRP A 146 15.13 -1.18 14.63
N VAL A 147 15.50 -1.87 13.55
CA VAL A 147 16.82 -1.83 12.94
C VAL A 147 16.70 -1.53 11.45
N TRP A 148 17.71 -0.90 10.87
CA TRP A 148 17.72 -0.57 9.44
C TRP A 148 17.74 -1.83 8.60
N PHE A 149 16.79 -1.96 7.68
CA PHE A 149 16.63 -3.16 6.86
C PHE A 149 17.91 -3.51 6.08
N GLU A 150 18.58 -2.51 5.52
CA GLU A 150 19.83 -2.66 4.77
C GLU A 150 20.97 -3.32 5.57
N LYS A 151 21.00 -3.13 6.90
CA LYS A 151 22.04 -3.70 7.76
C LYS A 151 21.81 -5.18 8.08
N CYS A 152 20.58 -5.66 7.94
CA CYS A 152 20.18 -6.99 8.37
C CYS A 152 20.29 -8.06 7.28
N ASP A 153 20.63 -7.70 6.03
CA ASP A 153 20.50 -8.62 4.89
C ASP A 153 21.30 -9.92 5.07
N LYS A 154 22.53 -9.81 5.60
CA LYS A 154 23.42 -10.95 5.90
C LYS A 154 22.96 -11.78 7.09
N GLU A 155 22.20 -11.18 8.00
CA GLU A 155 21.78 -11.82 9.25
C GLU A 155 20.57 -12.72 9.04
N PHE A 156 19.76 -12.51 8.01
CA PHE A 156 18.59 -13.36 7.76
C PHE A 156 18.95 -14.80 7.36
N ASP A 157 20.15 -15.04 6.81
CA ASP A 157 20.50 -16.33 6.19
C ASP A 157 21.28 -17.26 7.12
N LEU A 158 21.58 -16.83 8.35
CA LEU A 158 22.41 -17.59 9.30
C LEU A 158 21.65 -18.75 9.95
N THR A 159 20.49 -18.47 10.57
CA THR A 159 19.59 -19.48 11.15
C THR A 159 18.11 -19.08 11.02
N LYS A 160 17.17 -19.95 11.45
CA LYS A 160 15.72 -19.67 11.37
C LYS A 160 15.27 -18.48 12.25
N TYR A 161 15.99 -18.18 13.33
CA TYR A 161 15.67 -17.10 14.27
C TYR A 161 16.94 -16.33 14.64
N ASN A 162 17.27 -15.30 13.86
CA ASN A 162 18.44 -14.47 14.14
C ASN A 162 18.05 -13.20 14.89
N ARG A 163 18.96 -12.78 15.77
CA ARG A 163 18.99 -11.43 16.32
C ARG A 163 19.46 -10.49 15.20
N LEU A 164 18.74 -9.38 14.99
CA LEU A 164 18.98 -8.44 13.89
C LEU A 164 19.58 -7.09 14.32
N ASP A 165 19.88 -6.90 15.60
CA ASP A 165 20.45 -5.67 16.17
C ASP A 165 21.92 -5.81 16.57
N THR A 166 22.66 -6.63 15.82
CA THR A 166 24.09 -6.89 16.02
C THR A 166 25.00 -5.84 15.39
#